data_AF-A0A9J7EWG6-F1
#
_entry.id   AF-A0A9J7EWG6-F1
#
_cell.length_a   1.000
_cell.length_b   1.000
_cell.length_c   1.000
_cell.angle_alpha   90.00
_cell.angle_beta   90.00
_cell.angle_gamma   90.00
#
_symmetry.space_group_name_H-M   'P 1'
#
loop_
_entity.id
_entity.type
_entity.pdbx_description
1 polymer ?
#
loop_
_entity_poly.entity_id
_entity_poly.type
_entity_poly.pdbx_seq_one_letter_code
_entity_poly.pdbx_strand_id
1 'polypeptide(L)'
;MEQFDQLLKRAHELGIKLLLDFVPNHASNESEYFIESEARNPIYEDFFIWDDGIPDPENPNSRPLPPSNWVSVLETSRICSLSSHKIGLLVARGLPTRFLYSS
;
A
#
# COMPACT_ATOMS: atom_id res chain seq x y z
N MET A 1 -5.02 -3.10 24.22
CA MET A 1 -6.25 -3.88 23.98
C MET A 1 -7.31 -3.64 25.04
N GLU A 2 -6.95 -3.54 26.32
CA GLU A 2 -7.91 -3.37 27.42
C GLU A 2 -8.96 -2.26 27.22
N GLN A 3 -8.58 -1.08 26.71
CA GLN A 3 -9.53 0.02 26.45
C GLN A 3 -10.57 -0.33 25.39
N PHE A 4 -10.17 -1.06 24.35
CA PHE A 4 -11.09 -1.53 23.31
C PHE A 4 -12.07 -2.56 23.89
N ASP A 5 -11.59 -3.47 24.75
CA ASP A 5 -12.43 -4.47 25.40
C ASP A 5 -13.48 -3.82 26.32
N GLN A 6 -13.09 -2.78 27.06
CA GLN A 6 -14.01 -2.00 27.88
C GLN A 6 -15.08 -1.30 27.04
N LEU A 7 -14.67 -0.67 25.93
CA LEU A 7 -15.60 -0.01 24.99
C LEU A 7 -16.57 -1.02 24.35
N LEU A 8 -16.07 -2.16 23.90
CA LEU A 8 -16.86 -3.23 23.32
C LEU A 8 -17.90 -3.76 24.31
N LYS A 9 -17.48 -4.03 25.55
CA LYS A 9 -18.36 -4.51 26.62
C LYS A 9 -19.48 -3.50 26.88
N ARG A 10 -19.14 -2.22 27.06
CA ARG A 10 -20.13 -1.18 27.39
C ARG A 10 -21.12 -0.95 26.24
N ALA A 11 -20.65 -0.99 25.00
CA ALA A 11 -21.53 -0.87 23.85
C ALA A 11 -22.53 -2.02 23.77
N HIS A 12 -22.10 -3.26 24.01
CA HIS A 12 -23.01 -4.42 24.04
C HIS A 12 -24.04 -4.34 25.19
N GLU A 13 -23.66 -3.86 26.37
CA GLU A 13 -24.60 -3.60 27.47
C GLU A 13 -25.69 -2.60 27.10
N LEU A 14 -25.38 -1.64 26.22
CA LEU A 14 -26.32 -0.63 25.71
C LEU A 14 -27.10 -1.10 24.48
N GLY A 15 -26.92 -2.35 24.04
CA GLY A 15 -27.55 -2.89 22.83
C GLY A 15 -26.96 -2.35 21.52
N ILE A 16 -25.83 -1.64 21.57
CA ILE A 16 -25.14 -1.07 20.42
C ILE A 16 -24.29 -2.15 19.75
N LYS A 17 -24.33 -2.22 18.42
CA LYS A 17 -23.46 -3.09 17.61
C LYS A 17 -22.29 -2.27 17.07
N LEU A 18 -21.07 -2.79 17.24
CA LEU A 18 -19.87 -2.21 16.64
C LEU A 18 -19.56 -2.88 15.31
N LEU A 19 -19.22 -2.06 14.33
CA LEU A 19 -18.61 -2.48 13.08
C LEU A 19 -17.21 -1.88 13.03
N LEU A 20 -16.22 -2.72 12.68
CA LEU A 20 -14.86 -2.26 12.45
C LEU A 20 -14.67 -2.04 10.96
N ASP A 21 -14.03 -0.93 10.63
CA ASP A 21 -13.63 -0.60 9.27
C ASP A 21 -12.11 -0.75 9.14
N PHE A 22 -11.68 -1.35 8.05
CA PHE A 22 -10.27 -1.44 7.68
C PHE A 22 -10.14 -1.46 6.16
N VAL A 23 -9.03 -0.94 5.65
CA VAL A 23 -8.78 -0.83 4.22
C VAL A 23 -7.83 -1.95 3.79
N PRO A 24 -8.30 -3.02 3.13
CA PRO A 24 -7.45 -4.15 2.76
C PRO A 24 -6.47 -3.83 1.63
N ASN A 25 -6.67 -2.73 0.92
CA ASN A 25 -5.91 -2.41 -0.28
C ASN A 25 -4.48 -1.96 0.01
N HIS A 26 -4.25 -1.23 1.11
CA HIS A 26 -2.93 -0.65 1.41
C HIS A 26 -2.62 -0.65 2.91
N ALA A 27 -1.32 -0.67 3.22
CA ALA A 27 -0.79 -0.60 4.58
C ALA A 27 0.15 0.60 4.71
N SER A 28 0.38 1.06 5.94
CA SER A 28 1.34 2.12 6.24
C SER A 28 2.77 1.69 5.86
N ASN A 29 3.59 2.66 5.46
CA ASN A 29 5.04 2.46 5.29
C ASN A 29 5.77 2.20 6.62
N GLU A 30 5.13 2.46 7.75
CA GLU A 30 5.65 2.11 9.08
C GLU A 30 5.25 0.70 9.53
N SER A 31 4.46 -0.03 8.73
CA SER A 31 4.07 -1.39 9.06
C SER A 31 5.26 -2.36 8.93
N GLU A 32 5.30 -3.37 9.80
CA GLU A 32 6.32 -4.43 9.75
C GLU A 32 6.34 -5.09 8.36
N TYR A 33 5.18 -5.29 7.73
CA TYR A 33 5.08 -5.83 6.38
C TYR A 33 5.84 -4.98 5.35
N PHE A 34 5.69 -3.65 5.41
CA PHE A 34 6.36 -2.76 4.47
C PHE A 34 7.86 -2.74 4.70
N ILE A 35 8.29 -2.61 5.96
CA ILE A 35 9.70 -2.57 6.34
C ILE A 35 10.43 -3.85 5.92
N GLU A 36 9.83 -5.02 6.19
CA GLU A 36 10.41 -6.31 5.82
C GLU A 36 10.41 -6.54 4.28
N SER A 37 9.38 -6.04 3.58
CA SER A 37 9.31 -6.10 2.12
C SER A 37 10.37 -5.21 1.46
N GLU A 38 10.55 -3.99 1.97
CA GLU A 38 11.59 -3.06 1.52
C GLU A 38 12.99 -3.64 1.76
N ALA A 39 13.19 -4.33 2.90
CA ALA A 39 14.41 -5.06 3.22
C ALA A 39 14.63 -6.34 2.39
N ARG A 40 13.73 -6.68 1.46
CA ARG A 40 13.80 -7.89 0.61
C ARG A 40 13.85 -9.18 1.41
N ASN A 41 13.14 -9.23 2.54
CA ASN A 41 12.96 -10.48 3.27
C ASN A 41 12.19 -11.47 2.38
N PRO A 42 12.71 -12.68 2.11
CA PRO A 42 12.09 -13.63 1.16
C PRO A 42 10.62 -13.96 1.43
N ILE A 43 10.15 -13.80 2.67
CA ILE A 43 8.75 -14.04 3.03
C ILE A 43 7.85 -12.85 2.63
N TYR A 44 8.38 -11.63 2.68
CA TYR A 44 7.62 -10.39 2.55
C TYR A 44 7.94 -9.61 1.26
N GLU A 45 8.95 -10.02 0.49
CA GLU A 45 9.38 -9.33 -0.74
C GLU A 45 8.22 -9.07 -1.70
N ASP A 46 7.33 -10.05 -1.88
CA ASP A 46 6.19 -9.98 -2.81
C ASP A 46 4.90 -9.44 -2.17
N PHE A 47 4.94 -8.90 -0.95
CA PHE A 47 3.74 -8.32 -0.32
C PHE A 47 3.29 -7.02 -1.00
N PHE A 48 4.23 -6.25 -1.55
CA PHE A 48 3.98 -4.99 -2.24
C PHE A 48 4.45 -5.09 -3.71
N ILE A 49 3.83 -4.32 -4.59
CA ILE A 49 4.26 -4.21 -5.99
C ILE A 49 5.48 -3.31 -6.02
N TRP A 50 6.64 -3.89 -6.36
CA TRP A 50 7.90 -3.19 -6.55
C TRP A 50 8.26 -3.08 -8.03
N ASP A 51 8.62 -1.88 -8.47
CA ASP A 51 9.12 -1.63 -9.84
C ASP A 51 10.32 -0.67 -9.80
N ASP A 52 11.32 -0.94 -10.65
CA ASP A 52 12.56 -0.18 -10.76
C ASP A 52 12.40 1.07 -11.65
N GLY A 53 11.29 1.19 -12.36
CA GLY A 53 11.01 2.30 -13.28
C GLY A 53 11.73 2.17 -14.62
N ILE A 54 11.65 3.23 -15.42
CA ILE A 54 12.24 3.30 -16.77
C ILE A 54 13.47 4.21 -16.73
N PRO A 55 14.63 3.80 -17.25
CA PRO A 55 15.78 4.69 -17.39
C PRO A 55 15.44 5.93 -18.22
N ASP A 56 15.87 7.10 -17.77
CA ASP A 56 15.69 8.35 -18.50
C ASP A 56 16.66 8.38 -19.71
N PRO A 57 16.15 8.36 -20.96
CA PRO A 57 17.00 8.34 -22.15
C PRO A 57 17.79 9.64 -22.35
N GLU A 58 17.31 10.76 -21.79
CA GLU A 58 17.97 12.06 -21.91
C GLU A 58 19.04 12.27 -20.84
N ASN A 59 18.88 11.64 -19.68
CA ASN A 59 19.84 11.72 -18.59
C ASN A 59 19.99 10.38 -17.86
N PRO A 60 20.92 9.51 -18.28
CA PRO A 60 21.11 8.19 -17.68
C PRO A 60 21.50 8.21 -16.20
N ASN A 61 21.95 9.35 -15.68
CA ASN A 61 22.33 9.54 -14.28
C ASN A 61 21.21 10.18 -13.44
N SER A 62 20.06 10.51 -14.05
CA SER A 62 18.91 11.04 -13.33
C SER A 62 18.13 9.92 -12.63
N ARG A 63 17.16 10.29 -11.80
CA ARG A 63 16.24 9.32 -11.20
C ARG A 63 15.45 8.59 -12.31
N PRO A 64 15.18 7.29 -12.17
CA PRO A 64 14.31 6.58 -13.11
C PRO A 64 12.94 7.27 -13.25
N LEU A 65 12.42 7.27 -14.47
CA LEU A 65 11.06 7.65 -14.77
C LEU A 65 10.08 6.61 -14.19
N PRO A 66 8.85 7.02 -13.84
CA PRO A 66 7.86 6.06 -13.37
C PRO A 66 7.60 4.97 -14.42
N PRO A 67 7.30 3.72 -14.00
CA PRO A 67 7.05 2.60 -14.90
C PRO A 67 5.81 2.76 -15.77
N SER A 68 4.83 3.56 -15.32
CA SER A 68 3.60 3.85 -16.06
C SER A 68 3.10 5.27 -15.79
N ASN A 69 2.03 5.65 -16.48
CA ASN A 69 1.34 6.93 -16.30
C ASN A 69 0.18 6.85 -15.29
N TRP A 70 0.14 5.86 -14.39
CA TRP A 70 -0.90 5.76 -13.37
C TRP A 70 -0.87 6.94 -12.40
N VAL A 71 -2.05 7.43 -12.02
CA VAL A 71 -2.23 8.64 -11.21
C VAL A 71 -2.84 8.26 -9.85
N SER A 72 -2.26 8.79 -8.78
CA SER A 72 -2.81 8.66 -7.43
C SER A 72 -4.06 9.52 -7.29
N VAL A 73 -5.05 9.02 -6.55
CA VAL A 73 -6.28 9.75 -6.23
C VAL A 73 -6.00 10.97 -5.33
N LEU A 74 -4.90 10.97 -4.57
CA LEU A 74 -4.56 12.04 -3.62
C LEU A 74 -3.76 13.21 -4.24
N GLU A 75 -3.66 13.26 -5.57
CA GLU A 75 -3.03 14.32 -6.39
C GLU A 75 -1.56 14.66 -6.09
N THR A 76 -0.98 14.06 -5.05
CA THR A 76 0.40 14.30 -4.62
C THR A 76 1.19 13.02 -4.83
N SER A 77 2.06 13.05 -5.82
CA SER A 77 3.01 11.99 -6.22
C SER A 77 2.43 10.91 -7.13
N ARG A 78 3.02 10.86 -8.33
CA ARG A 78 3.12 9.64 -9.14
C ARG A 78 3.92 8.66 -8.30
N ILE A 79 3.45 7.42 -8.17
CA ILE A 79 4.28 6.24 -7.88
C ILE A 79 5.41 6.56 -6.87
N CYS A 80 5.13 6.42 -5.57
CA CYS A 80 5.98 6.90 -4.48
C CYS A 80 7.40 6.29 -4.53
N SER A 81 8.42 7.08 -4.92
CA SER A 81 9.82 6.63 -4.84
C SER A 81 10.31 6.80 -3.41
N LEU A 82 10.35 5.71 -2.66
CA LEU A 82 10.98 5.69 -1.34
C LEU A 82 12.41 5.19 -1.55
N SER A 83 13.39 6.07 -1.30
CA SER A 83 14.82 5.76 -1.22
C SER A 83 15.47 5.05 -2.44
N SER A 84 16.22 5.84 -3.18
CA SER A 84 17.20 5.52 -4.23
C SER A 84 16.83 4.63 -5.42
N HIS A 85 15.99 3.60 -5.37
CA HIS A 85 15.80 2.76 -6.57
C HIS A 85 14.43 2.10 -6.77
N LYS A 86 13.46 2.16 -5.85
CA LYS A 86 12.23 1.35 -6.01
C LYS A 86 10.95 2.03 -5.55
N ILE A 87 9.85 1.71 -6.22
CA ILE A 87 8.52 2.16 -5.85
C ILE A 87 7.66 1.00 -5.37
N GLY A 88 7.06 1.12 -4.18
CA GLY A 88 6.13 0.15 -3.60
C GLY A 88 4.66 0.61 -3.65
N LEU A 89 3.76 -0.21 -4.18
CA LEU A 89 2.30 -0.07 -4.04
C LEU A 89 1.71 -1.40 -3.52
N LEU A 90 1.08 -1.44 -2.36
CA LEU A 90 0.36 -2.65 -1.91
C LEU A 90 -0.87 -2.85 -2.81
N VAL A 91 -1.00 -4.04 -3.41
CA VAL A 91 -2.28 -4.54 -3.92
C VAL A 91 -2.45 -5.95 -3.37
N ALA A 92 -3.33 -6.11 -2.38
CA ALA A 92 -3.62 -7.40 -1.79
C ALA A 92 -4.16 -8.38 -2.86
N ARG A 93 -3.36 -9.40 -3.21
CA ARG A 93 -3.83 -10.52 -4.03
C ARG A 93 -4.79 -11.39 -3.21
N GLY A 94 -6.09 -11.35 -3.53
CA GLY A 94 -7.06 -12.22 -2.88
C GLY A 94 -8.52 -12.09 -3.31
N LEU A 95 -8.91 -11.06 -4.06
CA LEU A 95 -10.29 -10.93 -4.55
C LEU A 95 -10.28 -10.72 -6.07
N PRO A 96 -11.23 -11.30 -6.82
CA PRO A 96 -11.34 -11.11 -8.26
C PRO A 96 -11.89 -9.71 -8.53
N THR A 97 -11.04 -8.69 -8.47
CA THR A 97 -11.40 -7.34 -8.91
C THR A 97 -11.28 -7.28 -10.43
N ARG A 98 -12.44 -7.46 -11.08
CA ARG A 98 -12.62 -7.18 -12.50
C ARG A 98 -12.53 -5.66 -12.68
N PHE A 99 -11.35 -5.17 -13.05
CA PHE A 99 -11.14 -3.75 -13.38
C PHE A 99 -11.94 -3.42 -14.64
N LEU A 100 -12.89 -2.48 -14.51
CA LEU A 100 -13.61 -1.91 -15.64
C LEU A 100 -12.66 -0.94 -16.36
N TYR A 101 -12.31 -1.29 -17.60
CA TYR A 101 -11.69 -0.38 -18.55
C TYR A 101 -12.71 0.69 -18.96
N SER A 102 -12.30 1.96 -18.92
CA SER A 102 -12.90 3.00 -19.75
C SER A 102 -11.84 3.44 -20.74
N SER A 103 -12.19 3.30 -22.01
CA SER A 103 -11.45 3.68 -23.22
C SER A 103 -11.08 5.17 -23.26
#